data_AF-A0A3G2IKA9-F1
#
_entry.id   AF-A0A3G2IKA9-F1
#
_cell.length_a   1.000
_cell.length_b   1.000
_cell.length_c   1.000
_cell.angle_alpha   90.00
_cell.angle_beta   90.00
_cell.angle_gamma   90.00
#
_symmetry.space_group_name_H-M   'P 1'
#
loop_
_entity.id
_entity.type
_entity.pdbx_description
1 polymer ?
#
loop_
_entity_poly.entity_id
_entity_poly.type
_entity_poly.pdbx_seq_one_letter_code
_entity_poly.pdbx_strand_id
1 'polypeptide(L)'
;MKTTPAKQSSPVAEKPFWLNFEFQLRRVGFVLLLLIVAAALAGLFSRGYLSEATRSNDDHSLTVDYEKFNRLMSDMDMKITSVTPPGKRNRIVLGGDFMEGFRIDTLQPQPDKMYSLNGEMILEYQPMAPGVKQTLWLSLTPMKFGAMKSTVAIDNGAEIPFQQFIYP
;
A
#
# COMPACT_ATOMS: atom_id res chain seq x y z
N MET A 1 -81.47 15.36 -14.16
CA MET A 1 -80.19 15.89 -14.68
C MET A 1 -79.06 15.48 -13.75
N LYS A 2 -78.17 14.58 -14.18
CA LYS A 2 -76.89 14.28 -13.50
C LYS A 2 -75.80 14.47 -14.56
N THR A 3 -74.90 15.42 -14.33
CA THR A 3 -73.76 15.71 -15.19
C THR A 3 -72.63 14.72 -14.88
N THR A 4 -72.22 13.94 -15.87
CA THR A 4 -71.05 13.07 -15.80
C THR A 4 -69.78 13.93 -15.93
N PRO A 5 -68.77 13.81 -15.06
CA PRO A 5 -67.55 14.60 -15.20
C PRO A 5 -66.73 14.10 -16.39
N ALA A 6 -66.20 15.04 -17.17
CA ALA A 6 -65.35 14.77 -18.32
C ALA A 6 -64.04 14.09 -17.88
N LYS A 7 -63.76 12.92 -18.46
CA LYS A 7 -62.54 12.15 -18.25
C LYS A 7 -61.40 12.84 -18.99
N GLN A 8 -60.54 13.56 -18.27
CA GLN A 8 -59.39 14.24 -18.82
C GLN A 8 -58.32 13.20 -19.17
N SER A 9 -58.08 12.99 -20.46
CA SER A 9 -57.07 12.06 -20.98
C SER A 9 -55.70 12.73 -21.01
N SER A 10 -54.82 12.36 -20.09
CA SER A 10 -53.40 12.74 -20.14
C SER A 10 -52.72 12.07 -21.36
N PRO A 11 -51.98 12.80 -22.22
CA PRO A 11 -51.51 12.29 -23.50
C PRO A 11 -50.15 11.55 -23.45
N VAL A 12 -49.62 11.24 -22.26
CA VAL A 12 -48.30 10.63 -22.12
C VAL A 12 -48.41 9.33 -21.33
N ALA A 13 -48.08 8.23 -21.99
CA ALA A 13 -47.92 6.93 -21.35
C ALA A 13 -46.62 6.93 -20.52
N GLU A 14 -46.71 7.42 -19.29
CA GLU A 14 -45.61 7.34 -18.32
C GLU A 14 -45.36 5.87 -17.98
N LYS A 15 -44.15 5.39 -18.29
CA LYS A 15 -43.72 4.04 -17.93
C LYS A 15 -43.27 4.05 -16.45
N PRO A 16 -44.01 3.41 -15.53
CA PRO A 16 -43.77 3.52 -14.08
C PRO A 16 -42.42 2.95 -13.62
N PHE A 17 -41.78 2.13 -14.46
CA PHE A 17 -40.46 1.55 -14.20
C PHE A 17 -39.33 2.58 -14.12
N TRP A 18 -39.37 3.61 -14.98
CA TRP A 18 -38.31 4.63 -15.04
C TRP A 18 -38.36 5.60 -13.86
N LEU A 19 -39.56 5.95 -13.38
CA LEU A 19 -39.73 6.79 -12.18
C LEU A 19 -39.20 6.10 -10.93
N ASN A 20 -39.53 4.82 -10.71
CA ASN A 20 -39.07 4.09 -9.53
C ASN A 20 -37.56 3.86 -9.53
N PHE A 21 -36.96 3.68 -10.70
CA PHE A 21 -35.51 3.54 -10.84
C PHE A 21 -34.79 4.84 -10.47
N GLU A 22 -35.26 6.00 -10.95
CA GLU A 22 -34.70 7.30 -10.58
C GLU A 22 -34.79 7.57 -9.07
N PHE A 23 -35.92 7.27 -8.44
CA PHE A 23 -36.09 7.46 -6.99
C PHE A 23 -35.18 6.53 -6.17
N GLN A 24 -35.04 5.27 -6.57
CA GLN A 24 -34.12 4.32 -5.93
C GLN A 24 -32.65 4.74 -6.12
N LEU A 25 -32.27 5.16 -7.33
CA LEU A 25 -30.91 5.61 -7.63
C LEU A 25 -30.54 6.87 -6.84
N ARG A 26 -31.49 7.81 -6.67
CA ARG A 26 -31.29 9.00 -5.84
C ARG A 26 -31.09 8.64 -4.38
N ARG A 27 -31.87 7.70 -3.84
CA ARG A 27 -31.77 7.28 -2.43
C ARG A 27 -30.49 6.47 -2.16
N VAL A 28 -30.17 5.51 -3.02
CA VAL A 28 -28.94 4.70 -2.93
C VAL A 28 -27.71 5.57 -3.12
N GLY A 29 -27.73 6.46 -4.13
CA GLY A 29 -26.64 7.41 -4.37
C GLY A 29 -26.44 8.37 -3.19
N PHE A 30 -27.51 8.87 -2.58
CA PHE A 30 -27.41 9.74 -1.39
C PHE A 30 -26.84 9.01 -0.19
N VAL A 31 -27.28 7.77 0.08
CA VAL A 31 -26.73 6.95 1.18
C VAL A 31 -25.26 6.63 0.92
N LEU A 32 -24.90 6.27 -0.31
CA LEU A 32 -23.50 6.00 -0.70
C LEU A 32 -22.63 7.25 -0.52
N LEU A 33 -23.11 8.42 -0.94
CA LEU A 33 -22.39 9.69 -0.76
C LEU A 33 -22.23 10.02 0.73
N LEU A 34 -23.26 9.84 1.55
CA LEU A 34 -23.16 10.00 3.00
C LEU A 34 -22.12 9.06 3.62
N LEU A 35 -22.05 7.80 3.16
CA LEU A 35 -21.05 6.84 3.63
C LEU A 35 -19.62 7.27 3.24
N ILE A 36 -19.42 7.76 2.01
CA ILE A 36 -18.12 8.28 1.56
C ILE A 36 -17.70 9.50 2.40
N VAL A 37 -18.62 10.43 2.66
CA VAL A 37 -18.35 11.61 3.49
C VAL A 37 -18.04 11.20 4.93
N ALA A 38 -18.81 10.29 5.52
CA ALA A 38 -18.55 9.77 6.87
C ALA A 38 -17.18 9.07 6.95
N ALA A 39 -16.83 8.26 5.93
CA ALA A 39 -15.52 7.63 5.83
C ALA A 39 -14.38 8.66 5.69
N ALA A 40 -14.57 9.73 4.93
CA ALA A 40 -13.60 10.83 4.83
C ALA A 40 -13.41 11.56 6.16
N LEU A 41 -14.50 11.85 6.87
CA LEU A 41 -14.44 12.45 8.21
C LEU A 41 -13.80 11.52 9.25
N ALA A 42 -14.01 10.21 9.12
CA ALA A 42 -13.34 9.20 9.93
C ALA A 42 -11.85 9.00 9.57
N GLY A 43 -11.35 9.68 8.53
CA GLY A 43 -9.97 9.58 8.09
C GLY A 43 -9.65 8.34 7.25
N LEU A 44 -10.66 7.60 6.75
CA LEU A 44 -10.46 6.42 5.92
C LEU A 44 -9.74 6.74 4.60
N PHE A 45 -9.86 7.98 4.11
CA PHE A 45 -9.15 8.50 2.95
C PHE A 45 -7.92 9.34 3.29
N SER A 46 -7.54 9.42 4.57
CA SER A 46 -6.24 10.00 4.93
C SER A 46 -5.14 9.11 4.36
N ARG A 47 -4.13 9.72 3.74
CA ARG A 47 -2.94 9.02 3.20
C ARG A 47 -2.43 8.01 4.25
N GLY A 48 -2.30 6.74 3.88
CA GLY A 48 -1.62 5.72 4.70
C GLY A 48 -2.45 4.48 5.07
N TYR A 49 -3.66 4.61 5.61
CA TYR A 49 -4.25 3.49 6.37
C TYR A 49 -4.66 2.24 5.54
N LEU A 50 -5.01 2.41 4.25
CA LEU A 50 -5.42 1.29 3.41
C LEU A 50 -4.26 0.67 2.61
N SER A 51 -3.25 1.47 2.26
CA SER A 51 -2.11 1.03 1.43
C SER A 51 -0.95 0.50 2.25
N GLU A 52 -0.76 0.94 3.50
CA GLU A 52 0.30 0.45 4.37
C GLU A 52 0.15 -1.05 4.68
N ALA A 53 1.28 -1.73 4.72
CA ALA A 53 1.40 -3.11 5.13
C ALA A 53 2.68 -3.29 5.93
N THR A 54 2.55 -4.04 7.03
CA THR A 54 3.65 -4.46 7.86
C THR A 54 3.84 -5.96 7.72
N ARG A 55 5.06 -6.41 7.51
CA ARG A 55 5.45 -7.82 7.54
C ARG A 55 6.60 -8.01 8.50
N SER A 56 6.47 -8.99 9.38
CA SER A 56 7.52 -9.38 10.31
C SER A 56 7.83 -10.87 10.12
N ASN A 57 9.04 -11.27 10.46
CA ASN A 57 9.40 -12.69 10.57
C ASN A 57 8.86 -13.30 11.87
N ASP A 58 8.90 -14.63 11.95
CA ASP A 58 8.31 -15.38 13.07
C ASP A 58 8.88 -14.97 14.44
N ASP A 59 10.18 -14.65 14.50
CA ASP A 59 10.88 -14.24 15.72
C ASP A 59 10.83 -12.73 15.99
N HIS A 60 10.14 -11.95 15.14
CA HIS A 60 10.04 -10.49 15.20
C HIS A 60 11.39 -9.75 15.22
N SER A 61 12.47 -10.41 14.77
CA SER A 61 13.78 -9.78 14.63
C SER A 61 13.90 -8.88 13.40
N LEU A 62 13.01 -9.03 12.42
CA LEU A 62 12.95 -8.19 11.23
C LEU A 62 11.50 -7.81 10.94
N THR A 63 11.27 -6.54 10.62
CA THR A 63 9.98 -6.00 10.26
C THR A 63 10.14 -5.01 9.11
N VAL A 64 9.27 -5.10 8.11
CA VAL A 64 9.25 -4.25 6.93
C VAL A 64 7.89 -3.58 6.86
N ASP A 65 7.89 -2.25 6.89
CA ASP A 65 6.74 -1.41 6.64
C ASP A 65 6.86 -0.83 5.23
N TYR A 66 5.83 -1.04 4.41
CA TYR A 66 5.82 -0.66 3.01
C TYR A 66 4.40 -0.35 2.53
N GLU A 67 4.28 0.35 1.41
CA GLU A 67 3.00 0.55 0.73
C GLU A 67 2.75 -0.56 -0.30
N LYS A 68 1.58 -1.21 -0.23
CA LYS A 68 1.12 -2.24 -1.19
C LYS A 68 0.89 -1.69 -2.60
N PHE A 69 0.60 -0.39 -2.70
CA PHE A 69 0.15 0.26 -3.93
C PHE A 69 0.98 1.51 -4.17
N ASN A 70 1.73 1.54 -5.26
CA ASN A 70 2.58 2.67 -5.65
C ASN A 70 2.30 3.08 -7.09
N ARG A 71 2.85 4.22 -7.51
CA ARG A 71 2.77 4.68 -8.88
C ARG A 71 4.16 4.70 -9.52
N LEU A 72 4.21 4.43 -10.81
CA LEU A 72 5.42 4.54 -11.61
C LEU A 72 5.98 5.97 -11.48
N MET A 73 7.29 6.08 -11.24
CA MET A 73 7.98 7.37 -11.09
C MET A 73 7.44 8.28 -9.97
N SER A 74 6.77 7.72 -8.95
CA SER A 74 6.42 8.47 -7.74
C SER A 74 7.36 8.16 -6.59
N ASP A 75 7.53 9.12 -5.69
CA ASP A 75 8.24 8.89 -4.44
C ASP A 75 7.43 7.95 -3.55
N MET A 76 8.12 7.00 -2.92
CA MET A 76 7.59 6.20 -1.81
C MET A 76 8.62 6.11 -0.70
N ASP A 77 8.15 5.82 0.51
CA ASP A 77 9.00 5.50 1.64
C ASP A 77 8.83 4.04 2.06
N MET A 78 9.92 3.42 2.48
CA MET A 78 9.96 2.09 3.07
C MET A 78 10.76 2.15 4.36
N LYS A 79 10.26 1.48 5.39
CA LYS A 79 10.93 1.40 6.70
C LYS A 79 11.23 -0.03 7.05
N ILE A 80 12.50 -0.32 7.31
CA ILE A 80 12.97 -1.64 7.72
C ILE A 80 13.46 -1.54 9.15
N THR A 81 12.84 -2.28 10.06
CA THR A 81 13.26 -2.36 11.46
C THR A 81 13.85 -3.73 11.71
N SER A 82 15.09 -3.76 12.19
CA SER A 82 15.80 -4.98 12.56
C SER A 82 16.20 -4.95 14.03
N VAL A 83 16.28 -6.13 14.63
CA VAL A 83 16.82 -6.36 15.98
C VAL A 83 18.09 -7.17 15.82
N THR A 84 19.20 -6.64 16.31
CA THR A 84 20.51 -7.26 16.12
C THR A 84 20.53 -8.69 16.64
N PRO A 85 20.81 -9.69 15.78
CA PRO A 85 20.93 -11.08 16.22
C PRO A 85 22.21 -11.27 17.06
N PRO A 86 22.19 -12.17 18.06
CA PRO A 86 23.39 -12.46 18.85
C PRO A 86 24.51 -13.06 17.98
N GLY A 87 25.69 -12.44 18.02
CA GLY A 87 26.92 -12.96 17.40
C GLY A 87 26.97 -12.89 15.87
N LYS A 88 26.04 -12.19 15.21
CA LYS A 88 26.00 -12.06 13.74
C LYS A 88 26.45 -10.67 13.26
N ARG A 89 26.75 -10.58 11.96
CA ARG A 89 27.06 -9.30 11.29
C ARG A 89 25.75 -8.54 11.10
N ASN A 90 25.77 -7.22 11.16
CA ASN A 90 24.55 -6.45 10.99
C ASN A 90 24.35 -6.14 9.49
N ARG A 91 23.92 -7.15 8.73
CA ARG A 91 23.72 -7.04 7.28
C ARG A 91 22.25 -7.12 6.92
N ILE A 92 21.75 -6.11 6.23
CA ILE A 92 20.41 -6.14 5.63
C ILE A 92 20.57 -6.49 4.15
N VAL A 93 19.84 -7.52 3.71
CA VAL A 93 19.85 -8.00 2.34
C VAL A 93 18.50 -7.70 1.71
N LEU A 94 18.51 -7.01 0.57
CA LEU A 94 17.33 -6.69 -0.25
C LEU A 94 17.41 -7.51 -1.54
N GLY A 95 16.42 -8.36 -1.78
CA GLY A 95 16.42 -9.31 -2.89
C GLY A 95 15.11 -9.34 -3.68
N GLY A 96 14.95 -10.39 -4.49
CA GLY A 96 13.84 -10.53 -5.43
C GLY A 96 13.88 -9.48 -6.54
N ASP A 97 12.73 -8.90 -6.85
CA ASP A 97 12.59 -7.87 -7.89
C ASP A 97 13.11 -6.49 -7.46
N PHE A 98 13.65 -6.35 -6.23
CA PHE A 98 13.95 -5.04 -5.64
C PHE A 98 14.92 -4.22 -6.52
N MET A 99 16.01 -4.83 -6.95
CA MET A 99 17.06 -4.18 -7.75
C MET A 99 16.61 -3.81 -9.17
N GLU A 100 15.57 -4.45 -9.67
CA GLU A 100 15.03 -4.20 -11.00
C GLU A 100 13.84 -3.24 -11.02
N GLY A 101 13.05 -3.26 -9.94
CA GLY A 101 11.79 -2.53 -9.82
C GLY A 101 11.94 -1.15 -9.20
N PHE A 102 12.98 -0.92 -8.40
CA PHE A 102 13.13 0.31 -7.60
C PHE A 102 14.50 0.95 -7.78
N ARG A 103 14.50 2.29 -7.82
CA ARG A 103 15.68 3.10 -7.61
C ARG A 103 15.68 3.58 -6.16
N ILE A 104 16.82 3.46 -5.48
CA ILE A 104 17.01 4.06 -4.17
C ILE A 104 17.41 5.52 -4.36
N ASP A 105 16.60 6.43 -3.85
CA ASP A 105 16.88 7.86 -3.88
C ASP A 105 17.59 8.29 -2.60
N THR A 106 17.12 7.81 -1.44
CA THR A 106 17.81 8.00 -0.16
C THR A 106 17.77 6.75 0.72
N LEU A 107 18.79 6.59 1.56
CA LEU A 107 18.90 5.47 2.50
C LEU A 107 19.56 5.98 3.79
N GLN A 108 18.85 5.87 4.91
CA GLN A 108 19.28 6.35 6.22
C GLN A 108 19.03 5.31 7.32
N PRO A 109 19.98 5.04 8.23
CA PRO A 109 21.34 5.56 8.25
C PRO A 109 22.20 4.97 7.11
N GLN A 110 23.26 5.69 6.72
CA GLN A 110 24.22 5.22 5.73
C GLN A 110 24.94 3.95 6.24
N PRO A 111 25.01 2.87 5.45
CA PRO A 111 25.78 1.69 5.80
C PRO A 111 27.30 1.94 5.68
N ASP A 112 28.10 1.16 6.39
CA ASP A 112 29.56 1.16 6.25
C ASP A 112 29.99 0.61 4.89
N LYS A 113 29.25 -0.38 4.39
CA LYS A 113 29.45 -0.94 3.05
C LYS A 113 28.11 -1.20 2.38
N MET A 114 28.05 -0.87 1.09
CA MET A 114 26.91 -1.14 0.24
C MET A 114 27.42 -1.71 -1.07
N TYR A 115 26.93 -2.89 -1.45
CA TYR A 115 27.31 -3.54 -2.70
C TYR A 115 26.19 -4.45 -3.17
N SER A 116 26.20 -4.77 -4.47
CA SER A 116 25.29 -5.76 -5.03
C SER A 116 26.02 -7.07 -5.27
N LEU A 117 25.36 -8.18 -4.97
CA LEU A 117 25.88 -9.54 -5.16
C LEU A 117 24.72 -10.43 -5.57
N ASN A 118 24.87 -11.20 -6.66
CA ASN A 118 23.85 -12.17 -7.13
C ASN A 118 22.43 -11.60 -7.33
N GLY A 119 22.30 -10.32 -7.71
CA GLY A 119 21.00 -9.66 -7.89
C GLY A 119 20.39 -9.11 -6.60
N GLU A 120 21.08 -9.27 -5.47
CA GLU A 120 20.69 -8.70 -4.18
C GLU A 120 21.49 -7.43 -3.89
N MET A 121 20.96 -6.56 -3.05
CA MET A 121 21.69 -5.47 -2.43
C MET A 121 22.00 -5.81 -0.98
N ILE A 122 23.26 -5.67 -0.62
CA ILE A 122 23.76 -5.94 0.72
C ILE A 122 24.18 -4.62 1.36
N LEU A 123 23.59 -4.34 2.52
CA LEU A 123 23.86 -3.18 3.35
C LEU A 123 24.54 -3.67 4.63
N GLU A 124 25.83 -3.38 4.81
CA GLU A 124 26.57 -3.75 6.02
C GLU A 124 26.68 -2.56 6.97
N TYR A 125 26.28 -2.78 8.23
CA TYR A 125 26.39 -1.83 9.32
C TYR A 125 27.37 -2.31 10.39
N GLN A 126 27.78 -1.38 11.26
CA GLN A 126 28.60 -1.70 12.41
C GLN A 126 27.92 -2.76 13.27
N PRO A 127 28.67 -3.75 13.79
CA PRO A 127 28.15 -4.70 14.76
C PRO A 127 27.59 -3.95 15.97
N MET A 128 26.34 -4.26 16.32
CA MET A 128 25.65 -3.70 17.47
C MET A 128 25.55 -4.76 18.58
N ALA A 129 25.29 -4.32 19.82
CA ALA A 129 24.99 -5.26 20.89
C ALA A 129 23.72 -6.07 20.55
N PRO A 130 23.62 -7.35 20.97
CA PRO A 130 22.43 -8.16 20.75
C PRO A 130 21.18 -7.49 21.32
N GLY A 131 20.06 -7.57 20.60
CA GLY A 131 18.78 -7.01 21.05
C GLY A 131 18.60 -5.51 20.81
N VAL A 132 19.61 -4.81 20.29
CA VAL A 132 19.45 -3.40 19.90
C VAL A 132 18.61 -3.30 18.64
N LYS A 133 17.65 -2.37 18.63
CA LYS A 133 16.80 -2.08 17.47
C LYS A 133 17.49 -1.08 16.54
N GLN A 134 17.50 -1.37 15.24
CA GLN A 134 17.90 -0.45 14.19
C GLN A 134 16.73 -0.23 13.23
N THR A 135 16.51 1.03 12.85
CA THR A 135 15.53 1.41 11.84
C THR A 135 16.24 2.00 10.64
N LEU A 136 15.96 1.46 9.46
CA LEU A 136 16.39 1.97 8.16
C LEU A 136 15.19 2.62 7.48
N TRP A 137 15.39 3.80 6.95
CA TRP A 137 14.47 4.56 6.13
C TRP A 137 15.02 4.60 4.71
N LEU A 138 14.21 4.19 3.75
CA LEU A 138 14.53 4.23 2.34
C LEU A 138 13.48 5.07 1.64
N SER A 139 13.91 6.07 0.88
CA SER A 139 13.06 6.71 -0.12
C SER A 139 13.39 6.10 -1.48
N LEU A 140 12.36 5.62 -2.16
CA LEU A 140 12.46 4.82 -3.37
C LEU A 140 11.59 5.42 -4.47
N THR A 141 12.03 5.25 -5.72
CA THR A 141 11.20 5.51 -6.90
C THR A 141 10.96 4.20 -7.66
N PRO A 142 9.70 3.78 -7.90
CA PRO A 142 9.37 2.73 -8.87
C PRO A 142 9.81 3.02 -10.29
N MET A 143 10.54 2.09 -10.89
CA MET A 143 11.05 2.19 -12.27
C MET A 143 10.31 1.28 -13.26
N LYS A 144 9.51 0.33 -12.78
CA LYS A 144 8.71 -0.60 -13.59
C LYS A 144 7.28 -0.67 -13.07
N PHE A 145 6.31 -0.87 -13.96
CA PHE A 145 4.90 -1.08 -13.59
C PHE A 145 4.61 -2.58 -13.39
N GLY A 146 3.54 -2.90 -12.65
CA GLY A 146 3.13 -4.28 -12.37
C GLY A 146 3.38 -4.73 -10.93
N ALA A 147 3.29 -6.03 -10.68
CA ALA A 147 3.53 -6.62 -9.37
C ALA A 147 5.02 -6.89 -9.16
N MET A 148 5.63 -6.24 -8.16
CA MET A 148 7.00 -6.45 -7.72
C MET A 148 7.02 -7.36 -6.50
N LYS A 149 7.80 -8.44 -6.53
CA LYS A 149 8.00 -9.35 -5.41
C LYS A 149 9.43 -9.19 -4.89
N SER A 150 9.56 -8.53 -3.76
CA SER A 150 10.84 -8.24 -3.13
C SER A 150 11.00 -9.04 -1.84
N THR A 151 12.24 -9.20 -1.40
CA THR A 151 12.57 -9.86 -0.14
C THR A 151 13.47 -8.99 0.72
N VAL A 152 13.31 -9.08 2.03
CA VAL A 152 14.28 -8.52 3.01
C VAL A 152 14.73 -9.62 3.95
N ALA A 153 16.03 -9.71 4.21
CA ALA A 153 16.60 -10.61 5.21
C ALA A 153 17.65 -9.89 6.06
N ILE A 154 17.92 -10.47 7.23
CA ILE A 154 19.10 -10.15 8.05
C ILE A 154 20.12 -11.26 7.86
N ASP A 155 21.33 -10.91 7.42
CA ASP A 155 22.38 -11.86 7.02
C ASP A 155 21.86 -12.94 6.06
N ASN A 156 22.06 -14.21 6.39
CA ASN A 156 21.54 -15.39 5.69
C ASN A 156 20.38 -16.00 6.52
N GLY A 157 19.57 -15.14 7.16
CA GLY A 157 18.41 -15.53 7.94
C GLY A 157 17.18 -15.83 7.08
N ALA A 158 16.03 -15.98 7.74
CA ALA A 158 14.76 -16.14 7.05
C ALA A 158 14.40 -14.85 6.29
N GLU A 159 14.03 -15.00 5.02
CA GLU A 159 13.55 -13.90 4.18
C GLU A 159 12.10 -13.56 4.51
N ILE A 160 11.81 -12.25 4.52
CA ILE A 160 10.45 -11.73 4.52
C ILE A 160 10.07 -11.35 3.08
N PRO A 161 9.24 -12.16 2.39
CA PRO A 161 8.72 -11.78 1.09
C PRO A 161 7.63 -10.73 1.25
N PHE A 162 7.65 -9.73 0.38
CA PHE A 162 6.60 -8.73 0.28
C PHE A 162 6.32 -8.38 -1.18
N GLN A 163 5.10 -7.93 -1.45
CA GLN A 163 4.64 -7.64 -2.79
C GLN A 163 4.06 -6.23 -2.87
N GLN A 164 4.49 -5.48 -3.89
CA GLN A 164 3.98 -4.15 -4.20
C GLN A 164 3.39 -4.13 -5.60
N PHE A 165 2.25 -3.49 -5.77
CA PHE A 165 1.62 -3.29 -7.08
C PHE A 165 1.84 -1.86 -7.53
N ILE A 166 2.45 -1.70 -8.70
CA ILE A 166 2.85 -0.41 -9.25
C ILE A 166 1.97 -0.08 -10.44
N TYR A 167 1.16 0.96 -10.30
CA TYR A 167 0.32 1.50 -11.37
C TYR A 167 1.15 2.40 -12.30
N PRO A 168 0.83 2.49 -13.60
CA PRO A 168 1.47 3.42 -14.53
C PRO A 168 1.22 4.89 -14.18
#